data_AF-A0A267H4Q3-F1
#
_entry.id   AF-A0A267H4Q3-F1
#
_cell.length_a   1.000
_cell.length_b   1.000
_cell.length_c   1.000
_cell.angle_alpha   90.00
_cell.angle_beta   90.00
_cell.angle_gamma   90.00
#
_symmetry.space_group_name_H-M   'P 1'
#
loop_
_entity.id
_entity.type
_entity.pdbx_description
1 polymer ?
#
loop_
_entity_poly.entity_id
_entity_poly.type
_entity_poly.pdbx_seq_one_letter_code
_entity_poly.pdbx_strand_id
1 'polypeptide(L)'
;VMVLGNDVWLPAASELEVPELNITTMPLLAAAHQLGRFCDNQCKEFMLCHQETLKDPRKCLAEGKAVTECGLEFFRQIKRHCALPFERYLNCFEKRSTSYNRPAYCRREQGPFDDCVRQHLGQERPPPGYFSKIRLHDSQRPRPPVPPAPMPQRIEERDLDSVTEPPGTPDPLFAFNSRDTSEEGQRRAREWLRLNKERTTSRNFVPPAHDSSE
;
A
#
# COMPACT_ATOMS: atom_id res chain seq x y z
N VAL A 1 -18.87 10.70 16.70
CA VAL A 1 -20.10 9.91 16.46
C VAL A 1 -20.63 10.31 15.10
N MET A 2 -20.64 9.39 14.14
CA MET A 2 -21.24 9.64 12.81
C MET A 2 -22.75 9.44 12.96
N VAL A 3 -23.53 10.49 12.74
CA VAL A 3 -25.01 10.42 12.81
C VAL A 3 -25.49 10.06 11.41
N LEU A 4 -26.10 8.89 11.27
CA LEU A 4 -26.70 8.44 10.02
C LEU A 4 -28.07 9.10 9.86
N GLY A 5 -28.36 9.62 8.67
CA GLY A 5 -29.69 10.12 8.32
C GLY A 5 -30.69 8.99 8.08
N ASN A 6 -31.98 9.32 8.15
CA ASN A 6 -33.09 8.36 7.94
C ASN A 6 -33.21 7.86 6.49
N ASP A 7 -32.48 8.48 5.56
CA ASP A 7 -32.39 8.16 4.13
C ASP A 7 -31.49 6.95 3.83
N VAL A 8 -30.74 6.49 4.82
CA VAL A 8 -29.74 5.44 4.66
C VAL A 8 -30.35 4.06 4.96
N TRP A 9 -30.51 3.22 3.92
CA TRP A 9 -31.05 1.86 4.07
C TRP A 9 -30.15 0.95 4.94
N LEU A 10 -30.69 0.43 6.05
CA LEU A 10 -30.01 -0.50 6.96
C LEU A 10 -30.68 -1.89 6.91
N PRO A 11 -29.89 -2.98 6.97
CA PRO A 11 -30.42 -4.33 7.05
C PRO A 11 -31.19 -4.58 8.35
N ALA A 12 -32.07 -5.58 8.33
CA ALA A 12 -32.88 -5.94 9.50
C ALA A 12 -32.02 -6.54 10.62
N ALA A 13 -32.40 -6.34 11.88
CA ALA A 13 -31.65 -6.84 13.03
C ALA A 13 -31.42 -8.37 13.00
N SER A 14 -32.41 -9.13 12.53
CA SER A 14 -32.32 -10.59 12.36
C SER A 14 -31.23 -11.02 11.37
N GLU A 15 -30.86 -10.17 10.41
CA GLU A 15 -29.77 -10.46 9.48
C GLU A 15 -28.39 -10.26 10.10
N LEU A 16 -28.27 -9.51 11.19
CA LEU A 16 -27.01 -9.29 11.90
C LEU A 16 -26.77 -10.32 13.01
N GLU A 17 -27.78 -11.10 13.38
CA GLU A 17 -27.64 -12.11 14.42
C GLU A 17 -26.81 -13.29 13.91
N VAL A 18 -25.62 -13.45 14.50
CA VAL A 18 -24.63 -14.47 14.17
C VAL A 18 -24.04 -14.98 15.49
N PRO A 19 -23.73 -16.28 15.64
CA PRO A 19 -23.03 -16.74 16.82
C PRO A 19 -21.66 -16.05 16.92
N GLU A 20 -21.47 -15.31 18.01
CA GLU A 20 -20.25 -14.55 18.26
C GLU A 20 -19.13 -15.43 18.83
N LEU A 21 -17.90 -15.00 18.56
CA LEU A 21 -16.72 -15.65 19.12
C LEU A 21 -16.41 -15.08 20.52
N ASN A 22 -16.97 -15.70 21.54
CA ASN A 22 -16.82 -15.31 22.95
C ASN A 22 -15.46 -15.69 23.54
N ILE A 23 -14.37 -15.10 23.02
CA ILE A 23 -13.01 -15.30 23.53
C ILE A 23 -12.34 -13.97 23.84
N THR A 24 -11.37 -13.98 24.75
CA THR A 24 -10.55 -12.80 25.05
C THR A 24 -9.50 -12.57 23.97
N THR A 25 -8.83 -11.41 24.00
CA THR A 25 -7.80 -11.04 23.02
C THR A 25 -6.60 -12.00 23.02
N MET A 26 -6.24 -12.55 24.18
CA MET A 26 -5.05 -13.39 24.36
C MET A 26 -5.11 -14.74 23.61
N PRO A 27 -6.17 -15.56 23.72
CA PRO A 27 -6.30 -16.78 22.93
C PRO A 27 -6.39 -16.50 21.43
N LEU A 28 -7.02 -15.38 21.03
CA LEU A 28 -7.08 -14.97 19.63
C LEU A 28 -5.67 -14.67 19.08
N LEU A 29 -4.85 -13.93 19.84
CA LEU A 29 -3.46 -13.63 19.47
C LEU A 29 -2.58 -14.88 19.44
N ALA A 30 -2.73 -15.77 20.41
CA ALA A 30 -1.99 -17.03 20.47
C ALA A 30 -2.30 -17.90 19.23
N ALA A 31 -3.57 -18.04 18.88
CA ALA A 31 -3.98 -18.84 17.74
C ALA A 31 -3.87 -18.15 16.38
N ALA A 32 -3.57 -16.85 16.32
CA ALA A 32 -3.70 -16.02 15.13
C ALA A 32 -3.04 -16.58 13.85
N HIS A 33 -1.86 -17.19 13.97
CA HIS A 33 -1.15 -17.72 12.80
C HIS A 33 -1.83 -18.97 12.23
N GLN A 34 -2.33 -19.83 13.11
CA GLN A 34 -3.03 -21.06 12.73
C GLN A 34 -4.45 -20.74 12.26
N LEU A 35 -5.15 -19.85 12.97
CA LEU A 35 -6.47 -19.37 12.58
C LEU A 35 -6.43 -18.70 11.20
N GLY A 36 -5.44 -17.84 10.95
CA GLY A 36 -5.29 -17.14 9.67
C GLY A 36 -5.02 -18.08 8.50
N ARG A 37 -4.34 -19.22 8.74
CA ARG A 37 -4.10 -20.24 7.70
C ARG A 37 -5.32 -21.12 7.49
N PHE A 38 -6.06 -21.43 8.55
CA PHE A 38 -7.28 -22.24 8.48
C PHE A 38 -8.42 -21.49 7.76
N CYS A 39 -8.67 -20.24 8.16
CA CYS A 39 -9.73 -19.40 7.59
C CYS A 39 -9.28 -18.52 6.42
N ASP A 40 -8.17 -18.86 5.76
CA ASP A 40 -7.53 -17.98 4.79
C ASP A 40 -8.42 -17.65 3.59
N ASN A 41 -9.20 -18.62 3.11
CA ASN A 41 -10.11 -18.41 1.97
C ASN A 41 -11.27 -17.49 2.32
N GLN A 42 -11.93 -17.72 3.46
CA GLN A 42 -13.08 -16.90 3.86
C GLN A 42 -12.69 -15.48 4.23
N CYS A 43 -11.55 -15.32 4.92
CA CYS A 43 -11.01 -14.01 5.23
C CYS A 43 -10.65 -13.22 3.96
N LYS A 44 -10.10 -13.88 2.93
CA LYS A 44 -9.80 -13.21 1.65
C LYS A 44 -11.07 -12.78 0.94
N GLU A 45 -12.09 -13.63 0.90
CA GLU A 45 -13.34 -13.30 0.22
C GLU A 45 -14.00 -12.09 0.88
N PHE A 46 -14.03 -12.05 2.21
CA PHE A 46 -14.52 -10.89 2.96
C PHE A 46 -13.70 -9.62 2.66
N MET A 47 -12.38 -9.71 2.67
CA MET A 47 -11.51 -8.55 2.39
C MET A 47 -11.63 -8.08 0.94
N LEU A 48 -11.77 -8.99 -0.03
CA LEU A 48 -12.02 -8.66 -1.42
C LEU A 48 -13.39 -7.97 -1.56
N CYS A 49 -14.43 -8.50 -0.91
CA CYS A 49 -15.76 -7.88 -0.88
C CYS A 49 -15.72 -6.46 -0.35
N HIS A 50 -15.04 -6.27 0.78
CA HIS A 50 -14.92 -4.97 1.41
C HIS A 50 -14.17 -3.96 0.53
N GLN A 51 -13.11 -4.40 -0.17
CA GLN A 51 -12.35 -3.53 -1.07
C GLN A 51 -13.14 -3.15 -2.32
N GLU A 52 -13.83 -4.10 -2.94
CA GLU A 52 -14.57 -3.84 -4.18
C GLU A 52 -15.86 -3.03 -3.97
N THR A 53 -16.50 -3.14 -2.81
CA THR A 53 -17.76 -2.45 -2.49
C THR A 53 -17.57 -1.03 -1.93
N LEU A 54 -16.41 -0.40 -2.16
CA LEU A 54 -16.04 0.91 -1.59
C LEU A 54 -16.15 0.94 -0.06
N LYS A 55 -15.87 -0.17 0.61
CA LYS A 55 -15.91 -0.34 2.07
C LYS A 55 -17.31 -0.27 2.69
N ASP A 56 -18.36 -0.51 1.93
CA ASP A 56 -19.73 -0.65 2.45
C ASP A 56 -19.88 -1.95 3.26
N PRO A 57 -20.09 -1.92 4.59
CA PRO A 57 -20.17 -3.14 5.40
C PRO A 57 -21.44 -3.96 5.15
N ARG A 58 -22.52 -3.32 4.66
CA ARG A 58 -23.84 -3.95 4.49
C ARG A 58 -23.88 -5.00 3.39
N LYS A 59 -23.05 -4.82 2.35
CA LYS A 59 -23.01 -5.72 1.19
C LYS A 59 -22.24 -7.00 1.47
N CYS A 60 -21.34 -6.98 2.48
CA CYS A 60 -20.41 -8.07 2.78
C CYS A 60 -20.78 -8.86 4.05
N LEU A 61 -22.06 -8.84 4.45
CA LEU A 61 -22.52 -9.48 5.68
C LEU A 61 -22.47 -11.01 5.59
N ALA A 62 -22.74 -11.59 4.41
CA ALA A 62 -22.72 -13.04 4.21
C ALA A 62 -21.29 -13.61 4.35
N GLU A 63 -20.31 -12.91 3.79
CA GLU A 63 -18.90 -13.25 3.87
C GLU A 63 -18.38 -13.06 5.30
N GLY A 64 -18.83 -12.00 5.98
CA GLY A 64 -18.54 -11.79 7.40
C GLY A 64 -19.02 -12.95 8.28
N LYS A 65 -20.23 -13.46 8.02
CA LYS A 65 -20.78 -14.66 8.68
C LYS A 65 -19.93 -15.90 8.44
N ALA A 66 -19.47 -16.10 7.20
CA ALA A 66 -18.61 -17.22 6.87
C ALA A 66 -17.25 -17.16 7.61
N VAL A 67 -16.70 -15.95 7.81
CA VAL A 67 -15.47 -15.76 8.58
C VAL A 67 -15.68 -16.10 10.06
N THR A 68 -16.77 -15.64 10.67
CA THR A 68 -17.06 -15.92 12.09
C THR A 68 -17.37 -17.40 12.31
N GLU A 69 -18.11 -18.03 11.40
CA GLU A 69 -18.37 -19.47 11.42
C GLU A 69 -17.08 -20.29 11.33
N CYS A 70 -16.18 -19.93 10.41
CA CYS A 70 -14.87 -20.57 10.30
C CYS A 70 -14.05 -20.43 11.60
N GLY A 71 -14.07 -19.25 12.22
CA GLY A 71 -13.41 -19.03 13.51
C GLY A 71 -13.97 -19.94 14.60
N LEU A 72 -15.30 -20.06 14.70
CA LEU A 72 -15.95 -20.96 15.65
C LEU A 72 -15.59 -22.43 15.41
N GLU A 73 -15.58 -22.86 14.15
CA GLU A 73 -15.18 -24.23 13.79
C GLU A 73 -13.75 -24.52 14.21
N PHE A 74 -12.82 -23.61 13.92
CA PHE A 74 -11.42 -23.74 14.29
C PHE A 74 -11.23 -23.89 15.81
N PHE A 75 -11.87 -23.03 16.62
CA PHE A 75 -11.77 -23.14 18.07
C PHE A 75 -12.48 -24.39 18.63
N ARG A 76 -13.54 -24.89 17.97
CA ARG A 76 -14.13 -26.20 18.30
C ARG A 76 -13.14 -27.33 18.03
N GLN A 77 -12.40 -27.30 16.93
CA GLN A 77 -11.39 -28.31 16.60
C GLN A 77 -10.21 -28.26 17.59
N ILE A 78 -9.70 -27.07 17.93
CA ILE A 78 -8.65 -26.92 18.96
C ILE A 78 -9.12 -27.48 20.30
N LYS A 79 -10.33 -27.14 20.74
CA LYS A 79 -10.86 -27.62 22.03
C LYS A 79 -11.01 -29.15 22.05
N ARG A 80 -11.32 -29.78 20.92
CA ARG A 80 -11.47 -31.24 20.80
C ARG A 80 -10.13 -31.98 20.81
N HIS A 81 -9.12 -31.46 20.11
CA HIS A 81 -7.87 -32.19 19.88
C HIS A 81 -6.67 -31.65 20.67
N CYS A 82 -6.55 -30.33 20.81
CA CYS A 82 -5.33 -29.65 21.27
C CYS A 82 -5.56 -28.71 22.47
N ALA A 83 -6.55 -28.98 23.32
CA ALA A 83 -6.87 -28.12 24.46
C ALA A 83 -5.68 -27.95 25.42
N LEU A 84 -5.05 -29.04 25.86
CA LEU A 84 -3.95 -29.00 26.83
C LEU A 84 -2.70 -28.22 26.35
N PRO A 85 -2.13 -28.48 25.15
CA PRO A 85 -1.01 -27.69 24.67
C PRO A 85 -1.39 -26.23 24.41
N PHE A 86 -2.62 -25.96 23.98
CA PHE A 86 -3.12 -24.61 23.77
C PHE A 86 -3.25 -23.82 25.08
N GLU A 87 -3.78 -24.44 26.14
CA GLU A 87 -3.86 -23.81 27.46
C GLU A 87 -2.48 -23.50 28.05
N ARG A 88 -1.49 -24.39 27.88
CA ARG A 88 -0.10 -24.12 28.30
C ARG A 88 0.47 -22.92 27.55
N TYR A 89 0.21 -22.84 26.26
CA TYR A 89 0.63 -21.72 25.43
C TYR A 89 -0.05 -20.41 25.86
N LEU A 90 -1.36 -20.44 26.09
CA LEU A 90 -2.14 -19.30 26.56
C LEU A 90 -1.68 -18.80 27.93
N ASN A 91 -1.42 -19.71 28.88
CA ASN A 91 -0.89 -19.36 30.19
C ASN A 91 0.44 -18.60 30.10
N CYS A 92 1.29 -18.93 29.12
CA CYS A 92 2.54 -18.19 28.90
C CYS A 92 2.28 -16.78 28.35
N PHE A 93 1.24 -16.59 27.53
CA PHE A 93 0.80 -15.29 27.06
C PHE A 93 0.25 -14.43 28.20
N GLU A 94 -0.65 -14.99 29.03
CA GLU A 94 -1.33 -14.26 30.11
C GLU A 94 -0.40 -13.86 31.25
N LYS A 95 0.64 -14.64 31.53
CA LYS A 95 1.64 -14.31 32.58
C LYS A 95 2.49 -13.08 32.26
N ARG A 96 2.41 -12.55 31.04
CA ARG A 96 3.22 -11.40 30.61
C ARG A 96 2.38 -10.14 30.52
N SER A 97 3.02 -9.00 30.78
CA SER A 97 2.36 -7.71 30.64
C SER A 97 2.11 -7.38 29.17
N THR A 98 1.09 -6.57 28.92
CA THR A 98 0.56 -6.24 27.58
C THR A 98 1.62 -5.83 26.55
N SER A 99 2.72 -5.19 26.97
CA SER A 99 3.83 -4.79 26.11
C SER A 99 4.74 -5.94 25.66
N TYR A 100 4.71 -7.10 26.34
CA TYR A 100 5.52 -8.29 26.06
C TYR A 100 4.69 -9.50 25.60
N ASN A 101 3.45 -9.30 25.16
CA ASN A 101 2.56 -10.34 24.60
C ASN A 101 3.00 -10.79 23.20
N ARG A 102 4.30 -11.05 23.01
CA ARG A 102 4.90 -11.49 21.74
C ARG A 102 5.13 -13.00 21.75
N PRO A 103 4.84 -13.70 20.64
CA PRO A 103 5.16 -15.12 20.49
C PRO A 103 6.64 -15.46 20.72
N ALA A 104 7.53 -14.47 20.54
CA ALA A 104 8.97 -14.59 20.74
C ALA A 104 9.37 -15.13 22.12
N TYR A 105 8.59 -14.84 23.17
CA TYR A 105 8.94 -15.24 24.52
C TYR A 105 8.28 -16.58 24.95
N CYS A 106 7.32 -17.11 24.19
CA CYS A 106 6.60 -18.37 24.46
C CYS A 106 6.94 -19.47 23.44
N ARG A 107 8.16 -19.46 22.89
CA ARG A 107 8.55 -20.42 21.84
C ARG A 107 8.60 -21.88 22.33
N ARG A 108 8.87 -22.09 23.62
CA ARG A 108 8.92 -23.43 24.23
C ARG A 108 7.55 -24.10 24.25
N GLU A 109 6.51 -23.34 24.57
CA GLU A 109 5.12 -23.79 24.61
C GLU A 109 4.48 -23.77 23.21
N GLN A 110 4.99 -22.93 22.31
CA GLN A 110 4.52 -22.84 20.93
C GLN A 110 4.78 -24.11 20.11
N GLY A 111 5.98 -24.69 20.20
CA GLY A 111 6.34 -25.91 19.45
C GLY A 111 5.34 -27.05 19.65
N PRO A 112 5.07 -27.46 20.91
CA PRO A 112 4.09 -28.50 21.21
C PRO A 112 2.67 -28.20 20.72
N PHE A 113 2.25 -26.93 20.72
CA PHE A 113 0.95 -26.52 20.18
C PHE A 113 0.91 -26.66 18.65
N ASP A 114 1.91 -26.11 17.95
CA ASP A 114 2.04 -26.20 16.50
C ASP A 114 2.15 -27.68 16.04
N ASP A 115 2.84 -28.53 16.80
CA ASP A 115 2.94 -29.98 16.55
C ASP A 115 1.59 -30.70 16.69
N CYS A 116 0.79 -30.35 17.70
CA CYS A 116 -0.55 -30.92 17.87
C CYS A 116 -1.47 -30.57 16.70
N VAL A 117 -1.45 -29.30 16.27
CA VAL A 117 -2.23 -28.82 15.12
C VAL A 117 -1.78 -29.53 13.84
N ARG A 118 -0.48 -29.71 13.65
CA ARG A 118 0.07 -30.45 12.50
C ARG A 118 -0.40 -31.91 12.48
N GLN A 119 -0.43 -32.59 13.62
CA GLN A 119 -0.82 -34.01 13.72
C GLN A 119 -2.32 -34.25 13.53
N HIS A 120 -3.17 -33.40 14.12
CA HIS A 120 -4.63 -33.64 14.12
C HIS A 120 -5.39 -32.87 13.03
N LEU A 121 -4.98 -31.65 12.72
CA LEU A 121 -5.65 -30.80 11.72
C LEU A 121 -4.91 -30.82 10.37
N GLY A 122 -3.73 -31.46 10.29
CA GLY A 122 -2.94 -31.53 9.06
C GLY A 122 -2.40 -30.16 8.60
N GLN A 123 -2.41 -29.17 9.48
CA GLN A 123 -2.06 -27.80 9.14
C GLN A 123 -0.71 -27.43 9.75
N GLU A 124 0.23 -27.04 8.89
CA GLU A 124 1.49 -26.45 9.32
C GLU A 124 1.34 -24.95 9.54
N ARG A 125 2.09 -24.43 10.51
CA ARG A 125 2.19 -23.00 10.73
C ARG A 125 2.78 -22.30 9.50
N PRO A 126 2.16 -21.23 8.99
CA PRO A 126 2.71 -20.50 7.86
C PRO A 126 4.06 -19.83 8.20
N PRO A 127 5.02 -19.82 7.27
CA PRO A 127 6.30 -19.15 7.47
C PRO A 127 6.11 -17.62 7.58
N PRO A 128 7.09 -16.91 8.17
CA PRO A 128 7.07 -15.45 8.20
C PRO A 128 6.95 -14.88 6.78
N GLY A 129 6.11 -13.85 6.61
CA GLY A 129 5.82 -13.24 5.32
C GLY A 129 4.72 -13.92 4.49
N TYR A 130 4.19 -15.07 4.91
CA TYR A 130 3.07 -15.73 4.21
C TYR A 130 1.86 -14.80 4.00
N PHE A 131 1.47 -14.08 5.06
CA PHE A 131 0.33 -13.15 5.02
C PHE A 131 0.63 -11.79 4.37
N SER A 132 1.91 -11.44 4.26
CA SER A 132 2.34 -10.17 3.65
C SER A 132 2.42 -10.25 2.12
N LYS A 133 2.34 -11.45 1.55
CA LYS A 133 2.32 -11.66 0.10
C LYS A 133 0.96 -11.25 -0.46
N ILE A 134 0.98 -10.52 -1.57
CA ILE A 134 -0.21 -10.29 -2.38
C ILE A 134 -0.64 -11.64 -2.96
N ARG A 135 -1.92 -11.98 -2.81
CA ARG A 135 -2.48 -13.27 -3.22
C ARG A 135 -3.65 -13.01 -4.15
N LEU A 136 -3.69 -13.73 -5.26
CA LEU A 136 -4.87 -13.78 -6.11
C LEU A 136 -5.93 -14.67 -5.43
N HIS A 137 -7.16 -14.21 -5.37
CA HIS A 137 -8.29 -14.95 -4.83
C HIS A 137 -9.41 -15.00 -5.87
N ASP A 138 -9.81 -16.20 -6.24
CA ASP A 138 -10.88 -16.42 -7.21
C ASP A 138 -12.23 -16.35 -6.49
N SER A 139 -13.01 -15.32 -6.80
CA SER A 139 -14.35 -15.12 -6.24
C SER A 139 -15.42 -15.43 -7.29
N GLN A 140 -16.56 -15.95 -6.85
CA GLN A 140 -17.69 -16.26 -7.73
C GLN A 140 -18.59 -15.04 -8.01
N ARG A 141 -18.40 -13.96 -7.25
CA ARG A 141 -19.21 -12.75 -7.33
C ARG A 141 -18.84 -11.91 -8.56
N PRO A 142 -19.80 -11.22 -9.18
CA PRO A 142 -19.50 -10.32 -10.28
C PRO A 142 -18.67 -9.14 -9.79
N ARG A 143 -17.65 -8.77 -10.56
CA ARG A 143 -16.85 -7.57 -10.28
C ARG A 143 -17.75 -6.33 -10.34
N PRO A 144 -17.71 -5.43 -9.34
CA PRO A 144 -18.43 -4.17 -9.40
C PRO A 144 -18.02 -3.33 -10.61
N PRO A 145 -18.95 -2.55 -11.18
CA PRO A 145 -18.63 -1.67 -12.30
C PRO A 145 -17.60 -0.64 -11.83
N VAL A 146 -16.45 -0.62 -12.51
CA VAL A 146 -15.41 0.37 -12.25
C VAL A 146 -15.93 1.72 -12.77
N PRO A 147 -15.95 2.79 -11.95
CA PRO A 147 -16.31 4.10 -12.47
C PRO A 147 -15.34 4.47 -13.60
N PRO A 148 -15.82 5.10 -14.69
CA PRO A 148 -14.94 5.49 -15.78
C PRO A 148 -13.82 6.38 -15.25
N ALA A 149 -12.59 6.19 -15.76
CA ALA A 149 -11.46 7.00 -15.37
C ALA A 149 -11.83 8.50 -15.57
N PRO A 150 -11.49 9.37 -14.62
CA PRO A 150 -11.71 10.80 -14.80
C PRO A 150 -10.94 11.23 -16.05
N MET A 151 -11.58 12.02 -16.91
CA MET A 151 -10.91 12.61 -18.05
C MET A 151 -9.68 13.39 -17.54
N PRO A 152 -8.52 13.32 -18.23
CA PRO A 152 -7.35 14.07 -17.82
C PRO A 152 -7.71 15.55 -17.74
N GLN A 153 -7.30 16.22 -16.67
CA GLN A 153 -7.44 17.67 -16.58
C GLN A 153 -6.68 18.29 -17.76
N ARG A 154 -7.28 19.31 -18.38
CA ARG A 154 -6.57 20.11 -19.39
C ARG A 154 -5.33 20.68 -18.71
N ILE A 155 -4.16 20.36 -19.24
CA ILE A 155 -2.91 21.03 -18.85
C ILE A 155 -3.10 22.49 -19.24
N GLU A 156 -3.02 23.40 -18.28
CA GLU A 156 -3.03 24.83 -18.56
C GLU A 156 -1.84 25.14 -19.47
N GLU A 157 -2.10 25.79 -20.61
CA GLU A 157 -1.04 26.29 -21.46
C GLU A 157 -0.23 27.28 -20.63
N ARG A 158 1.08 27.05 -20.52
CA ARG A 158 1.97 27.99 -19.87
C ARG A 158 1.96 29.26 -20.71
N ASP A 159 1.56 30.39 -20.14
CA ASP A 159 1.63 31.69 -20.82
C ASP A 159 3.12 32.00 -21.11
N LEU A 160 3.58 31.74 -22.33
CA LEU A 160 4.95 32.04 -22.76
C LEU A 160 5.27 33.54 -22.61
N ASP A 161 4.25 34.40 -22.70
CA ASP A 161 4.37 35.86 -22.55
C ASP A 161 4.64 36.30 -21.11
N SER A 162 4.43 35.42 -20.11
CA SER A 162 4.73 35.67 -18.70
C SER A 162 6.17 35.31 -18.32
N VAL A 163 6.89 34.62 -19.20
CA VAL A 163 8.31 34.32 -19.04
C VAL A 163 9.09 35.54 -19.48
N THR A 164 9.31 36.49 -18.56
CA THR A 164 10.27 37.58 -18.80
C THR A 164 11.66 36.97 -18.93
N GLU A 165 12.18 36.90 -20.15
CA GLU A 165 13.58 36.56 -20.38
C GLU A 165 14.48 37.55 -19.61
N PRO A 166 15.57 37.08 -18.98
CA PRO A 166 16.49 37.99 -18.31
C PRO A 166 17.04 39.01 -19.33
N PRO A 167 16.96 40.32 -19.05
CA PRO A 167 17.42 41.33 -19.98
C PRO A 167 18.94 41.19 -20.17
N GLY A 168 19.37 40.74 -21.35
CA GLY A 168 20.80 40.70 -21.72
C GLY A 168 21.27 39.48 -22.51
N THR A 169 20.46 38.44 -22.71
CA THR A 169 20.79 37.38 -23.68
C THR A 169 20.13 37.73 -25.02
N PRO A 170 20.88 38.21 -26.04
CA PRO A 170 20.30 38.35 -27.37
C PRO A 170 19.92 36.95 -27.88
N ASP A 171 18.65 36.79 -28.25
CA ASP A 171 18.14 35.57 -28.85
C ASP A 171 19.02 35.16 -30.04
N PRO A 172 19.65 33.97 -30.00
CA PRO A 172 20.52 33.53 -31.08
C PRO A 172 19.76 33.38 -32.40
N LEU A 173 18.43 33.27 -32.36
CA LEU A 173 17.56 33.18 -33.53
C LEU A 173 17.18 34.55 -34.13
N PHE A 174 17.19 35.64 -33.35
CA PHE A 174 16.93 37.00 -33.86
C PHE A 174 18.19 37.68 -34.43
N ALA A 175 19.39 37.28 -33.98
CA ALA A 175 20.64 37.85 -34.47
C ALA A 175 21.03 37.39 -35.88
N PHE A 176 20.47 36.27 -36.35
CA PHE A 176 20.78 35.71 -37.67
C PHE A 176 19.50 35.26 -38.40
N ASN A 177 18.60 36.21 -38.66
CA ASN A 177 17.51 35.95 -39.59
C ASN A 177 18.08 35.91 -41.01
N SER A 178 18.37 34.71 -41.53
CA SER A 178 18.95 34.52 -42.87
C SER A 178 18.13 35.10 -44.02
N ARG A 179 16.87 35.50 -43.76
CA ARG A 179 15.95 36.15 -44.71
C ARG A 179 16.04 37.68 -44.70
N ASP A 180 16.69 38.28 -43.71
CA ASP A 180 16.77 39.73 -43.57
C ASP A 180 18.03 40.27 -44.25
N THR A 181 17.90 40.72 -45.51
CA THR A 181 19.01 41.24 -46.32
C THR A 181 19.26 42.73 -46.13
N SER A 182 18.51 43.40 -45.25
CA SER A 182 18.65 44.83 -44.95
C SER A 182 20.04 45.17 -44.40
N GLU A 183 20.54 46.39 -44.68
CA GLU A 183 21.88 46.82 -44.21
C GLU A 183 22.00 46.80 -42.68
N GLU A 184 20.92 47.12 -41.97
CA GLU A 184 20.86 47.04 -40.51
C GLU A 184 20.95 45.59 -40.00
N GLY A 185 20.25 44.65 -40.66
CA GLY A 185 20.34 43.22 -40.36
C GLY A 185 21.76 42.67 -40.56
N GLN A 186 22.42 43.08 -41.66
CA GLN A 186 23.81 42.69 -41.93
C GLN A 186 24.80 43.29 -40.92
N ARG A 187 24.59 44.54 -40.47
CA ARG A 187 25.41 45.15 -39.41
C ARG A 187 25.30 44.37 -38.10
N ARG A 188 24.08 44.03 -37.68
CA ARG A 188 23.83 43.25 -36.45
C ARG A 188 24.49 41.88 -36.51
N ALA A 189 24.39 41.18 -37.65
CA ALA A 189 25.04 39.88 -37.84
C ALA A 189 26.57 39.95 -37.75
N ARG A 190 27.19 40.98 -38.35
CA ARG A 190 28.64 41.21 -38.28
C ARG A 190 29.10 41.57 -36.87
N GLU A 191 28.32 42.40 -36.15
CA GLU A 191 28.60 42.78 -34.77
C GLU A 191 28.51 41.57 -33.83
N TRP A 192 27.50 40.71 -34.02
CA TRP A 192 27.38 39.45 -33.29
C TRP A 192 28.56 38.52 -33.55
N LEU A 193 28.97 38.33 -34.81
CA LEU A 193 30.17 37.55 -35.17
C LEU A 193 31.43 38.10 -34.50
N ARG A 194 31.56 39.43 -34.40
CA ARG A 194 32.69 40.08 -33.72
C ARG A 194 32.71 39.76 -32.22
N LEU A 195 31.58 39.95 -31.53
CA LEU A 195 31.44 39.68 -30.10
C LEU A 195 31.64 38.19 -29.76
N ASN A 196 31.18 37.29 -30.63
CA ASN A 196 31.36 35.86 -30.41
C ASN A 196 32.82 35.44 -30.63
N LYS A 197 33.50 36.04 -31.61
CA LYS A 197 34.94 35.84 -31.81
C LYS A 197 35.74 36.32 -30.59
N GLU A 198 35.41 37.49 -30.05
CA GLU A 198 35.99 38.03 -28.80
C GLU A 198 35.78 37.08 -27.61
N ARG A 199 34.57 36.53 -27.47
CA ARG A 199 34.20 35.54 -26.42
C ARG A 199 34.94 34.20 -26.56
N THR A 200 35.25 33.78 -27.79
CA THR A 200 36.06 32.57 -28.03
C THR A 200 37.55 32.80 -27.78
N THR A 201 38.09 33.98 -28.09
CA THR A 201 39.50 34.33 -27.84
C THR A 201 39.81 34.53 -26.36
N SER A 202 38.83 34.93 -25.53
CA SER A 202 39.01 35.04 -24.08
C SER A 202 38.96 33.69 -23.34
N ARG A 203 38.66 32.59 -24.04
CA ARG A 203 38.62 31.22 -23.51
C ARG A 203 39.85 30.40 -23.94
N ASN A 204 41.03 31.02 -24.07
CA ASN A 204 42.29 30.27 -24.05
C ASN A 204 42.55 29.78 -22.62
N PHE A 205 42.21 28.50 -22.43
CA PHE A 205 42.33 27.70 -21.23
C PHE A 205 43.80 27.53 -20.80
N VAL A 206 44.18 28.13 -19.66
CA VAL A 206 45.37 27.74 -18.90
C VAL A 206 44.89 26.73 -17.84
N PRO A 207 45.34 25.46 -17.85
CA PRO A 207 44.95 24.51 -16.81
C PRO A 207 45.61 24.91 -15.48
N PRO A 208 44.86 24.98 -14.36
CA PRO A 208 45.47 25.22 -13.06
C PRO A 208 46.26 23.98 -12.59
N ALA A 209 47.43 24.22 -12.01
CA ALA A 209 48.30 23.23 -11.39
C ALA A 209 47.60 22.55 -10.20
N HIS A 210 47.77 21.23 -10.07
CA HIS A 210 47.49 20.50 -8.84
C HIS A 210 48.43 21.01 -7.75
N ASP A 211 47.88 21.51 -6.65
CA ASP A 211 48.62 21.67 -5.40
C ASP A 211 47.86 20.99 -4.25
N SER A 212 48.62 20.23 -3.49
CA SER A 212 48.23 19.39 -2.38
C SER A 212 48.43 20.16 -1.08
N SER A 213 47.37 20.41 -0.31
CA SER A 213 47.43 20.59 1.15
C SER A 213 46.03 20.80 1.75
N GLU A 214 45.91 20.32 2.98
CA GLU A 214 44.75 20.24 3.91
C GLU A 214 43.75 19.10 3.72
#